data_AF-A0A660T866-F1
#
_entry.id   AF-A0A660T866-F1
#
_cell.length_a   1.000
_cell.length_b   1.000
_cell.length_c   1.000
_cell.angle_alpha   90.00
_cell.angle_beta   90.00
_cell.angle_gamma   90.00
#
_symmetry.space_group_name_H-M   'P 1'
#
loop_
_entity.id
_entity.type
_entity.pdbx_description
1 polymer ?
#
loop_
_entity_poly.entity_id
_entity_poly.type
_entity_poly.pdbx_seq_one_letter_code
_entity_poly.pdbx_strand_id
1 'polypeptide(L)'
;MYYTYEVINGVANKVVFGEGLMSNETSHKKLEKIILVTSARQGNVIDLYLEKEKVFSVKDDIANLPSDNPKQEFVIDIDIPVGQKIVPALTCGGTATDLTIVYEYTEVR
;
A
#
# COMPACT_ATOMS: atom_id res chain seq x y z
N MET A 1 18.57 -1.67 2.69
CA MET A 1 17.28 -1.75 1.99
C MET A 1 16.57 -3.00 2.48
N TYR A 2 15.33 -2.86 2.93
CA TYR A 2 14.52 -3.94 3.48
C TYR A 2 13.19 -4.02 2.75
N TYR A 3 12.59 -5.21 2.77
CA TYR A 3 11.29 -5.47 2.15
C TYR A 3 10.40 -6.21 3.14
N THR A 4 9.13 -5.81 3.21
CA THR A 4 8.07 -6.59 3.85
C THR A 4 6.80 -6.47 3.03
N TYR A 5 5.86 -7.39 3.19
CA TYR A 5 4.60 -7.35 2.47
C TYR A 5 3.45 -7.82 3.35
N GLU A 6 2.24 -7.47 2.92
CA GLU A 6 1.00 -8.00 3.46
C GLU A 6 -0.03 -8.21 2.34
N VAL A 7 -1.06 -8.98 2.64
CA VAL A 7 -2.20 -9.20 1.75
C VAL A 7 -3.46 -8.68 2.43
N ILE A 8 -4.14 -7.75 1.77
CA ILE A 8 -5.44 -7.25 2.20
C ILE A 8 -6.50 -8.02 1.42
N ASN A 9 -7.30 -8.82 2.12
CA ASN A 9 -8.43 -9.53 1.53
C ASN A 9 -9.60 -8.54 1.38
N GLY A 10 -9.88 -8.11 0.16
CA GLY A 10 -10.89 -7.08 -0.07
C GLY A 10 -12.30 -7.62 0.08
N VAL A 11 -13.25 -6.70 0.26
CA VAL A 11 -14.67 -7.00 0.36
C VAL A 11 -15.41 -6.08 -0.59
N ALA A 12 -16.29 -6.65 -1.41
CA ALA A 12 -17.10 -5.87 -2.36
C ALA A 12 -17.83 -4.70 -1.67
N ASN A 13 -17.75 -3.53 -2.30
CA ASN A 13 -18.38 -2.27 -1.87
C ASN A 13 -17.94 -1.79 -0.47
N LYS A 14 -16.73 -2.18 -0.02
CA LYS A 14 -16.19 -1.77 1.27
C LYS A 14 -14.74 -1.34 1.16
N VAL A 15 -14.34 -0.54 2.16
CA VAL A 15 -12.93 -0.29 2.46
C VAL A 15 -12.45 -1.33 3.47
N VAL A 16 -11.29 -1.92 3.20
CA VAL A 16 -10.59 -2.84 4.11
C VAL A 16 -9.20 -2.25 4.37
N PHE A 17 -8.83 -2.16 5.64
CA PHE A 17 -7.52 -1.67 6.06
C PHE A 17 -6.57 -2.85 6.28
N GLY A 18 -5.30 -2.65 5.92
CA GLY A 18 -4.22 -3.55 6.30
C GLY A 18 -3.66 -3.25 7.69
N GLU A 19 -2.65 -4.02 8.07
CA GLU A 19 -1.89 -3.83 9.30
C GLU A 19 -0.90 -2.67 9.16
N GLY A 20 -0.24 -2.58 8.00
CA GLY A 20 0.68 -1.53 7.63
C GLY A 20 2.14 -1.77 8.00
N LEU A 21 2.98 -0.76 7.73
CA LEU A 21 4.39 -0.73 8.13
C LEU A 21 4.58 0.20 9.33
N MET A 22 4.96 -0.37 10.47
CA MET A 22 5.21 0.36 11.71
C MET A 22 6.69 0.72 11.88
N SER A 23 6.93 1.95 12.34
CA SER A 23 8.24 2.48 12.75
C SER A 23 8.32 2.51 14.27
N ASN A 24 9.42 2.05 14.85
CA ASN A 24 9.62 1.99 16.30
C ASN A 24 11.02 2.46 16.71
N GLU A 25 11.25 2.65 18.01
CA GLU A 25 12.52 3.16 18.57
C GLU A 25 13.76 2.37 18.13
N THR A 26 13.60 1.06 17.87
CA THR A 26 14.70 0.17 17.48
C THR A 26 14.87 0.02 15.97
N SER A 27 13.85 0.42 15.20
CA SER A 27 13.76 0.28 13.74
C SER A 27 12.93 1.46 13.24
N HIS A 28 13.58 2.61 13.18
CA HIS A 28 13.00 3.82 12.59
C HIS A 28 13.02 3.67 11.08
N LYS A 29 11.86 3.67 10.44
CA LYS A 29 11.72 3.31 9.03
C LYS A 29 11.37 4.51 8.16
N LYS A 30 12.00 4.57 7.00
CA LYS A 30 11.63 5.45 5.90
C LYS A 30 11.11 4.62 4.74
N LEU A 31 9.86 4.87 4.33
CA LEU A 31 9.25 4.21 3.18
C LEU A 31 9.75 4.86 1.90
N GLU A 32 10.49 4.10 1.09
CA GLU A 32 11.02 4.58 -0.18
C GLU A 32 9.99 4.37 -1.29
N LYS A 33 9.43 3.16 -1.35
CA LYS A 33 8.56 2.72 -2.44
C LYS A 33 7.54 1.69 -1.97
N ILE A 34 6.38 1.68 -2.63
CA ILE A 34 5.43 0.58 -2.57
C ILE A 34 5.31 -0.16 -3.91
N ILE A 35 5.01 -1.43 -3.81
CA ILE A 35 4.68 -2.28 -4.96
C ILE A 35 3.29 -2.85 -4.71
N LEU A 36 2.38 -2.61 -5.66
CA LEU A 36 1.00 -3.05 -5.59
C LEU A 36 0.75 -4.15 -6.62
N VAL A 37 0.06 -5.20 -6.18
CA VAL A 37 -0.47 -6.27 -7.05
C VAL A 37 -1.90 -6.56 -6.63
N THR A 38 -2.86 -6.22 -7.48
CA THR A 38 -4.28 -6.55 -7.26
C THR A 38 -4.63 -7.87 -7.94
N SER A 39 -5.45 -8.72 -7.31
CA SER A 39 -5.90 -9.98 -7.92
C SER A 39 -6.83 -9.79 -9.12
N ALA A 40 -7.47 -8.62 -9.24
CA ALA A 40 -8.27 -8.20 -10.38
C ALA A 40 -8.25 -6.67 -10.51
N ARG A 41 -8.21 -6.13 -11.74
CA ARG A 41 -8.32 -4.69 -11.98
C ARG A 41 -9.78 -4.30 -12.20
N GLN A 42 -10.41 -3.69 -11.21
CA GLN A 42 -11.84 -3.38 -11.24
C GLN A 42 -12.19 -1.97 -10.78
N GLY A 43 -11.27 -1.01 -10.96
CA GLY A 43 -11.45 0.36 -10.47
C GLY A 43 -11.33 0.43 -8.94
N ASN A 44 -10.57 -0.48 -8.34
CA ASN A 44 -10.27 -0.48 -6.92
C ASN A 44 -9.40 0.73 -6.59
N VAL A 45 -9.64 1.36 -5.44
CA VAL A 45 -8.83 2.47 -4.94
C VAL A 45 -7.93 1.95 -3.84
N ILE A 46 -6.63 2.15 -3.99
CA ILE A 46 -5.62 1.89 -2.98
C ILE A 46 -5.17 3.24 -2.40
N ASP A 47 -5.38 3.41 -1.10
CA ASP A 47 -4.93 4.57 -0.34
C ASP A 47 -3.82 4.16 0.64
N LEU A 48 -2.89 5.07 0.95
CA LEU A 48 -2.03 4.96 2.13
C LEU A 48 -2.32 6.08 3.12
N TYR A 49 -2.36 5.73 4.40
CA TYR A 49 -2.59 6.65 5.50
C TYR A 49 -1.39 6.64 6.44
N LEU A 50 -0.86 7.81 6.79
CA LEU A 50 -0.02 7.98 7.98
C LEU A 50 -0.93 8.48 9.10
N GLU A 51 -1.16 7.63 10.12
CA GLU A 51 -2.18 7.86 11.15
C GLU A 51 -3.59 8.09 10.54
N LYS A 52 -4.05 9.35 10.49
CA LYS A 52 -5.35 9.76 9.92
C LYS A 52 -5.19 10.54 8.62
N GLU A 53 -3.96 10.87 8.23
CA GLU A 53 -3.68 11.65 7.04
C GLU A 53 -3.47 10.73 5.84
N LYS A 54 -4.23 10.97 4.77
CA LYS A 54 -4.02 10.26 3.51
C LYS A 54 -2.82 10.85 2.79
N VAL A 55 -1.77 10.05 2.64
CA VAL A 55 -0.50 10.48 2.03
C VAL A 55 -0.34 10.01 0.58
N PHE A 56 -1.12 9.01 0.16
CA PHE A 56 -1.08 8.49 -1.20
C PHE A 56 -2.45 7.93 -1.59
N SER A 57 -2.79 8.02 -2.88
CA SER A 57 -4.01 7.44 -3.45
C SER A 57 -3.78 7.10 -4.91
N VAL A 58 -4.14 5.88 -5.31
CA VAL A 58 -4.12 5.45 -6.70
C VAL A 58 -5.28 4.52 -6.97
N LYS A 59 -5.80 4.56 -8.19
CA LYS A 59 -6.73 3.53 -8.67
C LYS A 59 -5.98 2.50 -9.49
N ASP A 60 -6.38 1.24 -9.35
CA ASP A 60 -5.79 0.12 -10.10
C ASP A 60 -6.06 0.17 -11.61
N ASP A 61 -7.00 1.02 -12.04
CA ASP A 61 -7.38 1.29 -13.43
C ASP A 61 -6.64 2.48 -14.06
N ILE A 62 -5.72 3.13 -13.32
CA ILE A 62 -4.90 4.21 -13.86
C ILE A 62 -3.86 3.63 -14.82
N ALA A 63 -4.19 3.83 -16.09
CA ALA A 63 -3.40 3.62 -17.31
C ALA A 63 -3.22 2.17 -17.79
N ASN A 64 -3.39 2.02 -19.10
CA ASN A 64 -3.13 0.85 -19.94
C ASN A 64 -1.68 0.33 -19.77
N LEU A 65 -1.36 -0.26 -18.62
CA LEU A 65 -0.20 -1.10 -18.48
C LEU A 65 -0.45 -2.35 -19.33
N PRO A 66 0.50 -2.78 -20.17
CA PRO A 66 0.35 -4.00 -20.95
C PRO A 66 -0.12 -5.12 -20.01
N SER A 67 -1.13 -5.87 -20.47
CA SER A 67 -1.93 -6.85 -19.72
C SER A 67 -1.14 -7.83 -18.85
N ASP A 68 0.16 -7.94 -19.09
CA ASP A 68 1.02 -9.00 -18.58
C ASP A 68 1.77 -8.62 -17.30
N ASN A 69 1.66 -7.37 -16.83
CA ASN A 69 2.27 -6.97 -15.56
C ASN A 69 1.26 -6.34 -14.59
N PRO A 70 0.68 -7.13 -13.66
CA PRO A 70 -0.22 -6.63 -12.63
C PRO A 70 0.51 -5.79 -11.56
N LYS A 71 1.85 -5.79 -11.57
CA LYS A 71 2.69 -5.05 -10.63
C LYS A 71 2.74 -3.57 -10.98
N GLN A 72 2.43 -2.72 -10.01
CA GLN A 72 2.60 -1.28 -10.08
C GLN A 72 3.58 -0.83 -9.00
N GLU A 73 4.54 0.02 -9.35
CA GLU A 73 5.54 0.56 -8.42
C GLU A 73 5.33 2.06 -8.26
N PHE A 74 5.33 2.55 -7.02
CA PHE A 74 5.18 3.96 -6.70
C PHE A 74 6.24 4.38 -5.69
N VAL A 75 7.02 5.40 -6.04
CA VAL A 75 7.94 6.06 -5.12
C VAL A 75 7.11 6.93 -4.18
N ILE A 76 7.26 6.72 -2.88
CA ILE A 76 6.50 7.44 -1.84
C ILE A 76 7.42 8.41 -1.09
N ASP A 77 8.64 7.97 -0.75
CA ASP A 77 9.68 8.78 -0.10
C ASP A 77 9.18 9.52 1.16
N ILE A 78 8.72 8.77 2.15
CA ILE A 78 8.17 9.30 3.42
C ILE A 78 8.89 8.71 4.62
N ASP A 79 9.35 9.57 5.53
CA ASP A 79 9.80 9.19 6.87
C ASP A 79 8.59 8.82 7.74
N ILE A 80 8.59 7.63 8.33
CA ILE A 80 7.53 7.18 9.23
C ILE A 80 7.97 7.51 10.67
N PRO A 81 7.32 8.46 11.35
CA PRO A 81 7.70 8.83 12.71
C PRO A 81 7.66 7.63 13.64
N VAL A 82 8.58 7.62 14.62
CA VAL A 82 8.63 6.55 15.63
C VAL A 82 7.29 6.48 16.38
N GLY A 83 6.78 5.26 16.52
CA GLY A 83 5.49 4.98 17.15
C GLY A 83 4.29 5.09 16.20
N GLN A 84 4.49 5.52 14.95
CA GLN A 84 3.46 5.59 13.93
C GLN A 84 3.56 4.45 12.92
N LYS A 85 2.49 4.31 12.15
CA LYS A 85 2.42 3.36 11.04
C LYS A 85 1.84 3.98 9.78
N ILE A 86 2.36 3.54 8.64
CA ILE A 86 1.71 3.77 7.35
C ILE A 86 0.80 2.57 7.05
N VAL A 87 -0.49 2.86 6.84
CA VAL A 87 -1.55 1.86 6.73
C VAL A 87 -2.14 1.90 5.32
N PRO A 88 -2.16 0.78 4.61
CA PRO A 88 -2.83 0.69 3.33
C PRO A 88 -4.34 0.49 3.55
N ALA A 89 -5.13 1.02 2.64
CA ALA A 89 -6.55 0.72 2.56
C ALA A 89 -6.93 0.39 1.12
N LEU A 90 -7.68 -0.70 0.96
CA LEU A 90 -8.24 -1.12 -0.31
C LEU A 90 -9.75 -0.86 -0.30
N THR A 91 -10.21 -0.02 -1.23
CA THR A 91 -11.63 0.18 -1.50
C THR A 91 -11.99 -0.58 -2.76
N CYS A 92 -12.77 -1.66 -2.59
CA CYS A 92 -13.24 -2.44 -3.72
C CYS A 92 -14.55 -1.88 -4.30
N GLY A 93 -14.68 -1.98 -5.62
CA GLY A 93 -15.96 -1.80 -6.31
C GLY A 93 -16.94 -2.94 -6.04
N GLY A 94 -17.75 -3.32 -7.04
CA GLY A 94 -18.77 -4.36 -6.89
C GLY A 94 -18.25 -5.78 -6.67
N THR A 95 -16.97 -6.04 -6.91
CA THR A 95 -16.33 -7.36 -6.76
C THR A 95 -15.21 -7.28 -5.73
N ALA A 96 -15.13 -8.28 -4.86
CA ALA A 96 -14.00 -8.42 -3.95
C ALA A 96 -12.71 -8.65 -4.75
N THR A 97 -11.68 -7.88 -4.41
CA THR A 97 -10.34 -7.98 -4.98
C THR A 97 -9.35 -8.02 -3.84
N ASP A 98 -8.29 -8.80 -3.95
CA ASP A 98 -7.23 -8.83 -2.96
C ASP A 98 -6.08 -7.93 -3.41
N LEU A 99 -5.44 -7.26 -2.46
CA LEU A 99 -4.25 -6.46 -2.69
C LEU A 99 -3.06 -7.07 -1.98
N THR A 100 -2.02 -7.42 -2.72
CA THR A 100 -0.69 -7.60 -2.16
C THR A 100 0.04 -6.27 -2.25
N ILE A 101 0.50 -5.76 -1.10
CA ILE A 101 1.35 -4.57 -1.02
C ILE A 101 2.71 -4.96 -0.46
N VAL A 102 3.78 -4.58 -1.17
CA VAL A 102 5.15 -4.69 -0.69
C VAL A 102 5.67 -3.30 -0.36
N TYR A 103 6.30 -3.17 0.81
CA TYR A 103 6.98 -1.97 1.26
C TYR A 103 8.48 -2.15 1.09
N GLU A 104 9.10 -1.26 0.33
CA GLU A 104 10.54 -1.09 0.24
C GLU A 104 10.93 0.08 1.14
N TYR A 105 11.76 -0.18 2.16
CA TYR A 105 12.10 0.81 3.17
C TYR A 105 13.57 0.74 3.59
N THR A 106 14.06 1.84 4.15
CA THR A 106 15.35 1.93 4.81
C THR A 106 15.16 2.10 6.32
N GLU A 107 16.16 1.68 7.10
CA GLU A 107 16.20 1.98 8.52
C GLU A 107 17.08 3.21 8.71
N VAL A 108 16.50 4.27 9.28
CA VAL A 108 17.18 5.52 9.58
C VAL A 108 17.81 5.39 10.96
N ARG A 109 19.10 5.67 11.07
CA ARG A 109 19.83 5.65 12.35
C ARG A 109 19.72 6.97 13.09
#